data_AF-A0A2H0YC60-F1
#
_entry.id   AF-A0A2H0YC60-F1
#
_cell.length_a   1.000
_cell.length_b   1.000
_cell.length_c   1.000
_cell.angle_alpha   90.00
_cell.angle_beta   90.00
_cell.angle_gamma   90.00
#
_symmetry.space_group_name_H-M   'P 1'
#
loop_
_entity.id
_entity.type
_entity.pdbx_description
1 polymer ?
#
loop_
_entity_poly.entity_id
_entity_poly.type
_entity_poly.pdbx_seq_one_letter_code
_entity_poly.pdbx_strand_id
1 'polypeptide(L)'
;MVQVIPRKVIPQKSSVKKMLPWLSLFLIGAMIILYFVFSAQIKKAEASLEDVKSELAKSQTDEQTELQQRVLGFQKRIDDVAVLLKERERAADALAFLEAYVHPKVYFTAMSLNFENKTLNLQGISGDFTSLGQQIFAFQQDPFVQEVKLSNVALSEEGKVRFVMELVLPDRNAVKK
;
A
#
# COMPACT_ATOMS: atom_id res chain seq x y z
N MET A 1 -74.25 -16.20 -71.63
CA MET A 1 -72.86 -15.73 -71.48
C MET A 1 -72.91 -14.30 -70.94
N VAL A 2 -72.45 -14.07 -69.71
CA VAL A 2 -72.43 -12.74 -69.09
C VAL A 2 -70.99 -12.22 -69.16
N GLN A 3 -70.78 -11.09 -69.83
CA GLN A 3 -69.47 -10.44 -69.92
C GLN A 3 -69.19 -9.65 -68.64
N VAL A 4 -68.08 -9.94 -67.98
CA VAL A 4 -67.60 -9.24 -66.78
C VAL A 4 -66.97 -7.92 -67.23
N ILE A 5 -67.51 -6.79 -66.77
CA ILE A 5 -66.93 -5.45 -66.99
C ILE A 5 -65.73 -5.30 -66.04
N PRO A 6 -64.52 -4.94 -66.53
CA PRO A 6 -63.35 -4.81 -65.69
C PRO A 6 -63.39 -3.51 -64.88
N ARG A 7 -63.13 -3.62 -63.57
CA ARG A 7 -63.05 -2.48 -62.64
C ARG A 7 -61.76 -1.70 -62.90
N LYS A 8 -61.87 -0.45 -63.38
CA LYS A 8 -60.73 0.47 -63.49
C LYS A 8 -60.18 0.81 -62.10
N VAL A 9 -58.92 0.43 -61.87
CA VAL A 9 -58.14 0.86 -60.70
C VAL A 9 -57.79 2.33 -60.92
N ILE A 10 -58.29 3.21 -60.06
CA ILE A 10 -57.99 4.65 -60.12
C ILE A 10 -56.55 4.82 -59.66
N PRO A 11 -55.61 5.35 -60.48
CA PRO A 11 -54.27 5.60 -60.03
C PRO A 11 -54.31 6.75 -59.02
N GLN A 12 -54.09 6.44 -57.75
CA GLN A 12 -54.01 7.40 -56.66
C GLN A 12 -52.85 8.37 -56.94
N LYS A 13 -53.15 9.51 -57.56
CA LYS A 13 -52.23 10.61 -57.84
C LYS A 13 -51.92 11.32 -56.52
N SER A 14 -51.07 10.70 -55.72
CA SER A 14 -50.69 11.17 -54.40
C SER A 14 -49.62 12.25 -54.51
N SER A 15 -50.00 13.52 -54.36
CA SER A 15 -49.09 14.68 -54.27
C SER A 15 -48.02 14.53 -53.18
N VAL A 16 -48.22 13.62 -52.22
CA VAL A 16 -47.28 13.25 -51.17
C VAL A 16 -45.96 12.72 -51.74
N LYS A 17 -45.98 12.02 -52.88
CA LYS A 17 -44.75 11.49 -53.50
C LYS A 17 -43.82 12.57 -54.06
N LYS A 18 -44.34 13.77 -54.38
CA LYS A 18 -43.53 14.91 -54.85
C LYS A 18 -42.96 15.77 -53.72
N MET A 19 -43.60 15.76 -52.55
CA MET A 19 -43.15 16.52 -51.38
C MET A 19 -42.12 15.74 -50.53
N LEU A 20 -42.13 14.41 -50.62
CA LEU A 20 -41.23 13.51 -49.90
C LEU A 20 -39.72 13.79 -50.13
N PRO A 21 -39.21 13.99 -51.35
CA PRO A 21 -37.78 14.27 -51.54
C PRO A 21 -37.37 15.66 -51.01
N TRP A 22 -38.28 16.64 -51.02
CA TRP A 22 -38.00 17.98 -50.48
C TRP A 22 -37.92 17.94 -48.95
N LEU A 23 -38.85 17.22 -48.31
CA LEU A 23 -38.82 17.02 -46.86
C LEU A 23 -37.53 16.31 -46.41
N SER A 24 -37.10 15.29 -47.18
CA SER A 24 -35.84 14.58 -46.92
C SER A 24 -34.63 15.53 -47.05
N LEU A 25 -34.58 16.35 -48.10
CA LEU A 25 -33.49 17.30 -48.31
C LEU A 25 -33.45 18.38 -47.20
N PHE A 26 -34.61 18.86 -46.77
CA PHE A 26 -34.73 19.78 -45.65
C PHE A 26 -34.24 19.15 -44.33
N LEU A 27 -34.59 17.88 -44.08
CA LEU A 27 -34.17 17.16 -42.87
C LEU A 27 -32.64 16.96 -42.83
N ILE A 28 -32.02 16.67 -43.98
CA ILE A 28 -30.56 16.56 -44.09
C ILE A 28 -29.89 17.92 -43.88
N GLY A 29 -30.42 18.99 -44.48
CA GLY A 29 -29.91 20.34 -44.28
C GLY A 29 -29.99 20.78 -42.81
N ALA A 30 -31.12 20.48 -42.14
CA ALA A 30 -31.30 20.74 -40.72
C ALA A 30 -30.29 19.98 -39.85
N MET A 31 -29.97 18.72 -40.18
CA MET A 31 -28.93 17.95 -39.48
C MET A 31 -27.54 18.58 -39.61
N ILE A 32 -27.17 19.09 -40.79
CA ILE A 32 -25.87 19.75 -41.01
C ILE A 32 -25.78 21.04 -40.18
N ILE A 33 -26.85 21.84 -40.15
CA ILE A 33 -26.90 23.09 -39.36
C ILE A 33 -26.79 22.77 -37.87
N LEU A 34 -27.54 21.78 -37.38
CA LEU A 34 -27.47 21.33 -35.99
C LEU A 34 -26.05 20.86 -35.64
N TYR A 35 -25.40 20.08 -36.50
CA TYR A 35 -24.02 19.65 -36.30
C TYR A 35 -23.04 20.83 -36.16
N PHE A 36 -23.18 21.86 -36.99
CA PHE A 36 -22.35 23.07 -36.89
C PHE A 36 -22.60 23.87 -35.61
N VAL A 37 -23.87 24.01 -35.19
CA VAL A 37 -24.21 24.69 -33.94
C VAL A 37 -23.69 23.93 -32.72
N PHE A 38 -23.88 22.61 -32.68
CA PHE A 38 -23.35 21.76 -31.61
C PHE A 38 -21.83 21.76 -31.58
N SER A 39 -21.15 21.68 -32.72
CA SER A 39 -19.68 21.71 -32.75
C SER A 39 -19.11 23.06 -32.30
N ALA A 40 -19.78 24.18 -32.60
CA ALA A 40 -19.37 25.50 -32.09
C ALA A 40 -19.56 25.65 -30.58
N GLN A 41 -20.64 25.07 -30.02
CA GLN A 41 -20.89 25.03 -28.57
C GLN A 41 -19.84 24.15 -27.86
N ILE A 42 -19.51 23.00 -28.43
CA ILE A 42 -18.49 22.08 -27.88
C ILE A 42 -17.12 22.77 -27.83
N LYS A 43 -16.72 23.46 -28.90
CA LYS A 43 -15.44 24.20 -28.91
C LYS A 43 -15.38 25.32 -27.86
N LYS A 44 -16.48 26.01 -27.60
CA LYS A 44 -16.56 27.03 -26.54
C LYS A 44 -16.50 26.41 -25.15
N ALA A 45 -17.13 25.26 -24.96
CA ALA A 45 -17.07 24.50 -23.72
C ALA A 45 -15.65 24.00 -23.44
N GLU A 46 -14.96 23.47 -24.46
CA GLU A 46 -13.55 23.05 -24.36
C GLU A 46 -12.63 24.22 -24.05
N ALA A 47 -12.79 25.36 -24.73
CA ALA A 47 -12.00 26.56 -24.48
C ALA A 47 -12.21 27.12 -23.05
N SER A 48 -13.46 27.11 -22.56
CA SER A 48 -13.75 27.52 -21.18
C SER A 48 -13.17 26.54 -20.15
N LEU A 49 -13.11 25.25 -20.49
CA LEU A 49 -12.51 24.22 -19.64
C LEU A 49 -10.98 24.34 -19.62
N GLU A 50 -10.38 24.71 -20.75
CA GLU A 50 -8.95 24.96 -20.88
C GLU A 50 -8.55 26.27 -20.17
N ASP A 51 -9.35 27.32 -20.27
CA ASP A 51 -9.16 28.57 -19.51
C ASP A 51 -9.31 28.32 -18.00
N VAL A 52 -10.34 27.60 -17.56
CA VAL A 52 -10.51 27.23 -16.14
C VAL A 52 -9.37 26.33 -15.67
N LYS A 53 -8.89 25.38 -16.48
CA LYS A 53 -7.70 24.55 -16.15
C LYS A 53 -6.42 25.38 -16.09
N SER A 54 -6.25 26.34 -16.99
CA SER A 54 -5.12 27.27 -17.02
C SER A 54 -5.14 28.21 -15.81
N GLU A 55 -6.32 28.68 -15.41
CA GLU A 55 -6.53 29.51 -14.23
C GLU A 55 -6.39 28.70 -12.93
N LEU A 56 -6.81 27.42 -12.92
CA LEU A 56 -6.57 26.49 -11.82
C LEU A 56 -5.08 26.12 -11.70
N ALA A 57 -4.38 25.92 -12.81
CA ALA A 57 -2.93 25.66 -12.83
C ALA A 57 -2.11 26.90 -12.41
N LYS A 58 -2.63 28.11 -12.69
CA LYS A 58 -2.06 29.37 -12.18
C LYS A 58 -2.44 29.65 -10.72
N SER A 59 -3.60 29.15 -10.25
CA SER A 59 -4.09 29.30 -8.86
C SER A 59 -3.67 28.18 -7.92
N GLN A 60 -3.13 27.06 -8.44
CA GLN A 60 -2.28 26.13 -7.69
C GLN A 60 -0.95 26.84 -7.42
N THR A 61 -1.02 27.88 -6.59
CA THR A 61 0.11 28.67 -6.14
C THR A 61 1.16 27.74 -5.57
N ASP A 62 2.44 27.99 -5.88
CA ASP A 62 3.58 27.23 -5.38
C ASP A 62 3.51 26.98 -3.85
N GLU A 63 2.88 27.89 -3.09
CA GLU A 63 2.56 27.74 -1.67
C GLU A 63 1.68 26.52 -1.33
N GLN A 64 0.63 26.21 -2.09
CA GLN A 64 -0.24 25.06 -1.83
C GLN A 64 0.49 23.74 -2.11
N THR A 65 1.31 23.70 -3.16
CA THR A 65 2.14 22.55 -3.50
C THR A 65 3.24 22.33 -2.45
N GLU A 66 3.89 23.39 -1.96
CA GLU A 66 4.86 23.31 -0.86
C GLU A 66 4.21 22.91 0.47
N LEU A 67 3.03 23.42 0.80
CA LEU A 67 2.29 23.04 2.01
C LEU A 67 1.85 21.58 1.95
N GLN A 68 1.34 21.13 0.80
CA GLN A 68 0.93 19.73 0.61
C GLN A 68 2.14 18.79 0.67
N GLN A 69 3.29 19.15 0.08
CA GLN A 69 4.53 18.40 0.21
C GLN A 69 5.08 18.40 1.64
N ARG A 70 5.00 19.53 2.37
CA ARG A 70 5.38 19.60 3.78
C ARG A 70 4.50 18.69 4.64
N VAL A 71 3.17 18.74 4.48
CA VAL A 71 2.22 17.89 5.22
C VAL A 71 2.45 16.41 4.92
N LEU A 72 2.66 16.03 3.66
CA LEU A 72 3.01 14.65 3.29
C LEU A 72 4.37 14.21 3.87
N GLY A 73 5.34 15.12 3.94
CA GLY A 73 6.62 14.89 4.60
C GLY A 73 6.48 14.69 6.11
N PHE A 74 5.63 15.47 6.77
CA PHE A 74 5.32 15.30 8.19
C PHE A 74 4.58 13.99 8.47
N GLN A 75 3.63 13.60 7.62
CA GLN A 75 2.92 12.32 7.75
C GLN A 75 3.89 11.14 7.70
N LYS A 76 4.82 11.12 6.73
CA LYS A 76 5.85 10.06 6.65
C LYS A 76 6.73 10.00 7.90
N ARG A 77 7.17 11.15 8.42
CA ARG A 77 7.95 11.20 9.66
C ARG A 77 7.17 10.70 10.87
N ILE A 78 5.88 11.02 10.95
CA ILE A 78 5.00 10.53 12.02
C ILE A 78 4.82 9.01 11.89
N ASP A 79 4.66 8.49 10.68
CA ASP A 79 4.53 7.05 10.42
C ASP A 79 5.82 6.30 10.77
N ASP A 80 6.99 6.82 10.39
CA ASP A 80 8.30 6.26 10.74
C ASP A 80 8.51 6.23 12.26
N VAL A 81 8.17 7.32 12.95
CA VAL A 81 8.24 7.41 14.41
C VAL A 81 7.20 6.50 15.07
N ALA A 82 6.01 6.37 14.51
CA ALA A 82 4.98 5.46 15.00
C ALA A 82 5.40 3.99 14.88
N VAL A 83 6.11 3.62 13.81
CA VAL A 83 6.71 2.27 13.66
C VAL A 83 7.76 2.03 14.75
N LEU A 84 8.69 2.96 14.95
CA LEU A 84 9.71 2.85 16.00
C LEU A 84 9.09 2.78 17.41
N LEU A 85 8.04 3.56 17.67
CA LEU A 85 7.31 3.55 18.95
C LEU A 85 6.51 2.26 19.15
N LYS A 86 5.94 1.69 18.09
CA LYS A 86 5.23 0.40 18.13
C LYS A 86 6.16 -0.78 18.39
N GLU A 87 7.43 -0.63 18.03
CA GLU A 87 8.48 -1.62 18.26
C GLU A 87 9.18 -1.46 19.62
N ARG A 88 9.09 -0.28 20.23
CA ARG A 88 9.67 0.04 21.54
C ARG A 88 9.19 -0.88 22.66
N GLU A 89 7.90 -1.17 22.75
CA GLU A 89 7.37 -2.06 23.82
C GLU A 89 8.00 -3.45 23.75
N ARG A 90 8.12 -4.01 22.54
CA ARG A 90 8.73 -5.34 22.35
C ARG A 90 10.23 -5.34 22.63
N ALA A 91 10.93 -4.26 22.29
CA ALA A 91 12.34 -4.10 22.65
C ALA A 91 12.54 -3.96 24.17
N ALA A 92 11.65 -3.23 24.85
CA ALA A 92 11.68 -3.07 26.30
C ALA A 92 11.43 -4.41 27.02
N ASP A 93 10.47 -5.22 26.55
CA ASP A 93 10.22 -6.55 27.10
C ASP A 93 11.43 -7.48 26.93
N ALA A 94 12.08 -7.46 25.77
CA ALA A 94 13.28 -8.25 25.51
C ALA A 94 14.46 -7.81 26.40
N LEU A 95 14.63 -6.52 26.64
CA LEU A 95 15.65 -6.00 27.56
C LEU A 95 15.36 -6.40 29.01
N ALA A 96 14.12 -6.26 29.47
CA ALA A 96 13.71 -6.67 30.81
C ALA A 96 13.93 -8.18 31.05
N PHE A 97 13.65 -9.01 30.04
CA PHE A 97 13.96 -10.43 30.06
C PHE A 97 15.47 -10.68 30.22
N LEU A 98 16.31 -10.01 29.43
CA LEU A 98 17.77 -10.16 29.55
C LEU A 98 18.29 -9.69 30.91
N GLU A 99 17.78 -8.59 31.45
CA GLU A 99 18.17 -8.10 32.78
C GLU A 99 17.86 -9.11 33.90
N ALA A 100 16.78 -9.87 33.78
CA ALA A 100 16.37 -10.84 34.79
C ALA A 100 17.15 -12.16 34.72
N TYR A 101 17.54 -12.60 33.52
CA TYR A 101 18.03 -13.96 33.27
C TYR A 101 19.48 -14.05 32.77
N VAL A 102 20.21 -12.92 32.70
CA VAL A 102 21.64 -12.94 32.40
C VAL A 102 22.45 -13.50 33.57
N HIS A 103 23.26 -14.50 33.27
CA HIS A 103 24.18 -15.12 34.20
C HIS A 103 25.33 -14.15 34.54
N PRO A 104 25.74 -13.99 35.81
CA PRO A 104 26.74 -13.00 36.23
C PRO A 104 28.11 -13.12 35.54
N LYS A 105 28.44 -14.30 35.03
CA LYS A 105 29.69 -14.57 34.29
C LYS A 105 29.54 -14.52 32.76
N VAL A 106 28.42 -13.97 32.26
CA VAL A 106 28.14 -13.81 30.84
C VAL A 106 27.87 -12.33 30.59
N TYR A 107 28.48 -11.79 29.54
CA TYR A 107 28.15 -10.46 29.06
C TYR A 107 27.95 -10.48 27.55
N PHE A 108 26.98 -9.69 27.09
CA PHE A 108 26.68 -9.55 25.67
C PHE A 108 27.39 -8.33 25.10
N THR A 109 27.99 -8.49 23.93
CA THR A 109 28.70 -7.44 23.20
C THR A 109 27.86 -6.88 22.06
N ALA A 110 26.91 -7.67 21.54
CA ALA A 110 25.97 -7.21 20.52
C ALA A 110 24.62 -7.89 20.68
N MET A 111 23.56 -7.16 20.33
CA MET A 111 22.19 -7.62 20.32
C MET A 111 21.51 -7.13 19.03
N SER A 112 20.74 -7.99 18.40
CA SER A 112 19.91 -7.65 17.24
C SER A 112 18.56 -8.34 17.35
N LEU A 113 17.48 -7.57 17.36
CA LEU A 113 16.12 -8.06 17.45
C LEU A 113 15.44 -7.90 16.09
N ASN A 114 15.00 -9.02 15.51
CA ASN A 114 14.25 -9.03 14.27
C ASN A 114 12.79 -9.38 14.55
N PHE A 115 11.92 -8.38 14.42
CA PHE A 115 10.50 -8.51 14.68
C PHE A 115 9.72 -9.29 13.63
N GLU A 116 10.20 -9.32 12.38
CA GLU A 116 9.57 -10.08 11.29
C GLU A 116 9.79 -11.58 11.48
N ASN A 117 11.03 -11.95 11.81
CA ASN A 117 11.44 -13.34 12.02
C ASN A 117 11.24 -13.83 13.46
N LYS A 118 10.84 -12.94 14.37
CA LYS A 118 10.70 -13.21 15.82
C LYS A 118 11.97 -13.79 16.44
N THR A 119 13.13 -13.32 15.98
CA THR A 119 14.44 -13.78 16.43
C THR A 119 15.19 -12.70 17.18
N LEU A 120 15.79 -13.08 18.30
CA LEU A 120 16.72 -12.26 19.08
C LEU A 120 18.10 -12.88 18.98
N ASN A 121 19.01 -12.18 18.30
CA ASN A 121 20.39 -12.57 18.12
C ASN A 121 21.28 -11.87 19.14
N LEU A 122 22.05 -12.66 19.87
CA LEU A 122 22.95 -12.22 20.92
C LEU A 122 24.36 -12.71 20.61
N GLN A 123 25.33 -11.80 20.71
CA GLN A 123 26.75 -12.14 20.69
C GLN A 123 27.31 -11.82 22.06
N GLY A 124 28.09 -12.74 22.61
CA GLY A 124 28.56 -12.60 23.98
C GLY A 124 29.81 -13.39 24.29
N ILE A 125 30.27 -13.18 25.51
CA ILE A 125 31.46 -13.81 26.06
C ILE A 125 31.09 -14.34 27.45
N SER A 126 31.38 -15.62 27.70
CA SER A 126 31.25 -16.24 29.01
C SER A 126 32.63 -16.48 29.63
N GLY A 127 32.67 -16.53 30.97
CA GLY A 127 33.88 -16.87 31.70
C GLY A 127 34.36 -18.30 31.43
N ASP A 128 33.43 -19.24 31.22
CA ASP A 128 33.71 -20.65 30.95
C ASP A 128 32.52 -21.31 30.23
N PHE A 129 32.71 -22.56 29.75
CA PHE A 129 31.65 -23.35 29.11
C PHE A 129 30.51 -23.71 30.06
N THR A 130 30.79 -23.86 31.35
CA THR A 130 29.79 -24.18 32.37
C THR A 130 28.79 -23.04 32.52
N SER A 131 29.28 -21.80 32.59
CA SER A 131 28.49 -20.57 32.68
C SER A 131 27.67 -20.35 31.42
N LEU A 132 28.21 -20.68 30.25
CA LEU A 132 27.46 -20.66 28.99
C LEU A 132 26.33 -21.69 28.98
N GLY A 133 26.60 -22.92 29.45
CA GLY A 133 25.57 -23.96 29.58
C GLY A 133 24.45 -23.56 30.53
N GLN A 134 24.81 -22.97 31.68
CA GLN A 134 23.82 -22.42 32.64
C GLN A 134 22.98 -21.30 32.02
N GLN A 135 23.59 -20.40 31.24
CA GLN A 135 22.87 -19.34 30.54
C GLN A 135 21.86 -19.88 29.54
N ILE A 136 22.27 -20.87 28.72
CA ILE A 136 21.40 -21.52 27.73
C ILE A 136 20.23 -22.19 28.44
N PHE A 137 20.52 -22.90 29.54
CA PHE A 137 19.49 -23.57 30.32
C PHE A 137 18.49 -22.58 30.93
N ALA A 138 18.99 -21.46 31.49
CA ALA A 138 18.12 -20.40 32.04
C ALA A 138 17.15 -19.84 30.97
N PHE A 139 17.64 -19.61 29.75
CA PHE A 139 16.80 -19.15 28.65
C PHE A 139 15.81 -20.23 28.16
N GLN A 140 16.20 -21.50 28.13
CA GLN A 140 15.31 -22.59 27.71
C GLN A 140 14.16 -22.87 28.70
N GLN A 141 14.33 -22.52 29.98
CA GLN A 141 13.30 -22.69 31.00
C GLN A 141 12.25 -21.59 31.00
N ASP A 142 12.54 -20.43 30.39
CA ASP A 142 11.63 -19.29 30.42
C ASP A 142 10.56 -19.35 29.31
N PRO A 143 9.27 -19.12 29.63
CA PRO A 143 8.19 -19.12 28.64
C PRO A 143 8.34 -18.08 27.52
N PHE A 144 9.17 -17.05 27.71
CA PHE A 144 9.48 -16.02 26.73
C PHE A 144 10.39 -16.52 25.58
N VAL A 145 10.95 -17.72 25.70
CA VAL A 145 11.84 -18.31 24.70
C VAL A 145 11.28 -19.65 24.24
N GLN A 146 11.08 -19.79 22.94
CA GLN A 146 10.60 -21.03 22.33
C GLN A 146 11.76 -21.97 21.97
N GLU A 147 12.85 -21.42 21.47
CA GLU A 147 14.02 -22.19 21.03
C GLU A 147 15.30 -21.38 21.25
N VAL A 148 16.39 -22.07 21.61
CA VAL A 148 17.73 -21.50 21.74
C VAL A 148 18.66 -22.24 20.80
N LYS A 149 19.28 -21.52 19.86
CA LYS A 149 20.30 -22.04 18.95
C LYS A 149 21.64 -21.41 19.28
N LEU A 150 22.64 -22.25 19.45
CA LEU A 150 24.02 -21.84 19.71
C LEU A 150 24.85 -22.01 18.45
N SER A 151 25.65 -21.00 18.11
CA SER A 151 26.55 -21.01 16.96
C SER A 151 27.85 -20.28 17.29
N ASN A 152 28.87 -20.47 16.45
CA ASN A 152 30.15 -19.76 16.53
C ASN A 152 30.79 -19.74 17.94
N VAL A 153 30.84 -20.91 18.59
CA VAL A 153 31.47 -21.06 19.89
C VAL A 153 32.98 -21.18 19.72
N ALA A 154 33.74 -20.28 20.33
CA ALA A 154 35.20 -20.23 20.23
C ALA A 154 35.84 -19.90 21.58
N LEU A 155 36.88 -20.64 21.95
CA LEU A 155 37.70 -20.34 23.12
C LEU A 155 38.69 -19.22 22.78
N SER A 156 38.82 -18.25 23.68
CA SER A 156 39.84 -17.19 23.61
C SER A 156 41.11 -17.59 24.38
N GLU A 157 42.22 -16.93 24.09
CA GLU A 157 43.52 -17.17 24.74
C GLU A 157 43.47 -16.96 26.28
N GLU A 158 42.52 -16.16 26.76
CA GLU A 158 42.28 -15.88 28.19
C GLU A 158 41.38 -16.92 28.87
N GLY A 159 41.02 -18.02 28.18
CA GLY A 159 40.12 -19.06 28.72
C GLY A 159 38.63 -18.69 28.69
N LYS A 160 38.27 -17.51 28.20
CA LYS A 160 36.86 -17.08 28.02
C LYS A 160 36.28 -17.68 26.74
N VAL A 161 34.97 -17.93 26.71
CA VAL A 161 34.27 -18.50 25.55
C VAL A 161 33.46 -17.43 24.85
N ARG A 162 33.76 -17.17 23.57
CA ARG A 162 32.94 -16.34 22.68
C ARG A 162 31.86 -17.20 22.05
N PHE A 163 30.66 -16.65 21.92
CA PHE A 163 29.54 -17.38 21.35
C PHE A 163 28.55 -16.44 20.65
N VAL A 164 27.76 -17.02 19.75
CA VAL A 164 26.59 -16.40 19.15
C VAL A 164 25.38 -17.26 19.47
N MET A 165 24.31 -16.62 19.93
CA MET A 165 23.08 -17.27 20.34
C MET A 165 21.90 -16.64 19.63
N GLU A 166 21.05 -17.47 19.03
CA GLU A 166 19.78 -17.06 18.45
C GLU A 166 18.64 -17.59 19.33
N LEU A 167 17.78 -16.71 19.77
CA LEU A 167 16.58 -17.02 20.54
C LEU A 167 15.35 -16.82 19.65
N VAL A 168 14.48 -17.82 19.57
CA VAL A 168 13.19 -17.72 18.90
C VAL A 168 12.14 -17.33 19.92
N LEU A 169 11.45 -16.21 19.67
CA LEU A 169 10.44 -15.67 20.58
C LEU A 169 9.03 -16.20 20.21
N PRO A 170 8.18 -16.52 21.20
CA PRO A 170 6.83 -17.01 20.96
C PRO A 170 5.95 -15.92 20.33
N ASP A 171 4.93 -16.33 19.58
CA ASP A 171 3.90 -15.42 19.10
C ASP A 171 3.06 -14.91 20.29
N ARG A 172 2.99 -13.59 20.49
CA ARG A 172 2.26 -12.96 21.61
C ARG A 172 0.77 -13.34 21.67
N ASN A 173 0.21 -13.87 20.57
CA ASN A 173 -1.16 -14.39 20.54
C ASN A 173 -1.35 -15.76 21.23
N ALA A 174 -0.28 -16.46 21.61
CA ALA A 174 -0.35 -17.79 22.21
C ALA A 174 -0.33 -17.81 23.76
N VAL A 175 0.04 -16.71 24.42
CA VAL A 175 0.28 -16.67 25.89
C VAL A 175 -0.98 -16.25 26.68
N LYS A 176 -2.13 -16.04 26.02
CA LYS A 176 -3.43 -15.88 26.70
C LYS A 176 -4.25 -17.17 26.61
N LYS A 177 -3.86 -18.21 27.35
CA LYS A 177 -4.76 -19.29 27.77
C LYS A 177 -4.37 -19.82 29.13
#